data_AF-A0AAV7NK32-F1
#
_entry.id   AF-A0AAV7NK32-F1
#
_cell.length_a   1.000
_cell.length_b   1.000
_cell.length_c   1.000
_cell.angle_alpha   90.00
_cell.angle_beta   90.00
_cell.angle_gamma   90.00
#
_symmetry.space_group_name_H-M   'P 1'
#
loop_
_entity.id
_entity.type
_entity.pdbx_description
1 polymer ?
#
loop_
_entity_poly.entity_id
_entity_poly.type
_entity_poly.pdbx_seq_one_letter_code
_entity_poly.pdbx_strand_id
1 'polypeptide(L)'
;MGDTEEETAPFTQAFLEQLFGVLRDDFATLKQEKATEVDDLRRDMGNLGQRVDSLEHTHESGIRALARRTRAGPNRNEKTTHSKHGEMETTQTYEDREPQRKDGAAELEITHKTTVSLAIWQQLNAARKLLRALDMGRAEYALLQTKQKCYRGGNKAGHLLAQLLRSQAIAQGVTELQLSDGTTLQLDEQTAVEFADFYTALYSEEEIAGASIEAFLDAVLLSSISPVSARCLDKDITPAEVLMTIQRLKPDFRLHRRVAPGLQDSVGLWTTWDMLIRYILIRSGSSVGSIKLTFVSHCGGGNFCSGGCLDA
;
A
#
# COMPACT_ATOMS: atom_id res chain seq x y z
N MET A 1 -61.72 57.35 -3.63
CA MET A 1 -60.49 56.68 -3.19
C MET A 1 -60.93 55.28 -2.77
N GLY A 2 -60.77 54.21 -3.52
CA GLY A 2 -60.03 54.00 -4.75
C GLY A 2 -59.38 52.62 -4.67
N ASP A 3 -60.17 51.58 -4.42
CA ASP A 3 -59.72 50.19 -4.28
C ASP A 3 -59.83 49.52 -5.66
N THR A 4 -58.69 49.37 -6.33
CA THR A 4 -58.54 48.56 -7.54
C THR A 4 -57.18 47.89 -7.50
N GLU A 5 -57.05 46.83 -6.71
CA GLU A 5 -55.98 45.86 -6.85
C GLU A 5 -56.57 44.46 -6.67
N GLU A 6 -55.99 43.49 -7.38
CA GLU A 6 -56.25 42.04 -7.37
C GLU A 6 -57.18 41.49 -8.46
N GLU A 7 -56.67 41.38 -9.70
CA GLU A 7 -57.20 40.39 -10.65
C GLU A 7 -56.16 39.90 -11.69
N THR A 8 -54.90 39.68 -11.30
CA THR A 8 -53.83 39.21 -12.23
C THR A 8 -53.10 37.92 -11.81
N ALA A 9 -53.54 37.22 -10.76
CA ALA A 9 -52.83 36.06 -10.22
C ALA A 9 -53.04 34.66 -10.87
N PRO A 10 -54.11 34.32 -11.62
CA PRO A 10 -54.34 32.90 -11.99
C PRO A 10 -53.50 32.41 -13.17
N PHE A 11 -52.91 33.30 -13.98
CA PHE A 11 -52.18 32.91 -15.18
C PHE A 11 -50.78 32.34 -14.89
N THR A 12 -50.12 32.80 -13.83
CA THR A 12 -48.74 32.40 -13.50
C THR A 12 -48.69 30.98 -12.93
N GLN A 13 -49.73 30.51 -12.23
CA GLN A 13 -49.74 29.19 -11.62
C GLN A 13 -49.90 28.05 -12.64
N ALA A 14 -50.82 28.19 -13.60
CA ALA A 14 -51.02 27.18 -14.65
C ALA A 14 -49.77 27.00 -15.53
N PHE A 15 -49.07 28.10 -15.84
CA PHE A 15 -47.83 28.06 -16.61
C PHE A 15 -46.71 27.34 -15.84
N LEU A 16 -46.57 27.59 -14.54
CA LEU A 16 -45.58 26.91 -13.71
C LEU A 16 -45.86 25.41 -13.61
N GLU A 17 -47.12 24.99 -13.44
CA GLU A 17 -47.47 23.57 -13.40
C GLU A 17 -47.16 22.85 -14.72
N GLN A 18 -47.41 23.50 -15.86
CA GLN A 18 -47.05 22.96 -17.17
C GLN A 18 -45.53 22.82 -17.33
N LEU A 19 -44.76 23.81 -16.89
CA LEU A 19 -43.30 23.80 -16.98
C LEU A 19 -42.66 22.76 -16.05
N PHE A 20 -43.20 22.60 -14.84
CA PHE A 20 -42.79 21.54 -13.91
C PHE A 20 -43.19 20.14 -14.42
N GLY A 21 -44.28 20.02 -15.16
CA GLY A 21 -44.69 18.77 -15.82
C GLY A 21 -43.64 18.30 -16.82
N VAL A 22 -43.24 19.17 -17.76
CA VAL A 22 -42.22 18.85 -18.77
C VAL A 22 -40.89 18.49 -18.11
N LEU A 23 -40.44 19.27 -17.13
CA LEU A 23 -39.19 18.98 -16.42
C LEU A 23 -39.23 17.65 -15.66
N ARG A 24 -40.40 17.25 -15.13
CA ARG A 24 -40.54 15.98 -14.43
C ARG A 24 -40.42 14.80 -15.38
N ASP A 25 -41.01 14.90 -16.57
CA ASP A 25 -40.95 13.85 -17.60
C ASP A 25 -39.53 13.73 -18.17
N ASP A 26 -38.86 14.85 -18.44
CA ASP A 26 -37.45 14.87 -18.87
C ASP A 26 -36.52 14.26 -17.82
N PHE A 27 -36.76 14.56 -16.53
CA PHE A 27 -35.97 13.97 -15.45
C PHE A 27 -36.23 12.46 -15.29
N ALA A 28 -37.47 12.01 -15.53
CA ALA A 28 -37.82 10.60 -15.48
C ALA A 28 -37.16 9.81 -16.63
N THR A 29 -37.16 10.34 -17.84
CA THR A 29 -36.50 9.73 -19.00
C THR A 29 -34.99 9.65 -18.81
N LEU A 30 -34.35 10.73 -18.35
CA LEU A 30 -32.91 10.74 -18.02
C LEU A 30 -32.56 9.72 -16.93
N LYS A 31 -33.40 9.59 -15.91
CA LYS A 31 -33.19 8.60 -14.84
C LYS A 31 -33.28 7.17 -15.38
N GLN A 32 -34.20 6.91 -16.31
CA GLN A 32 -34.35 5.60 -16.94
C GLN A 32 -33.18 5.28 -17.86
N GLU A 33 -32.73 6.23 -18.68
CA GLU A 33 -31.56 6.08 -19.56
C GLU A 33 -30.29 5.78 -18.75
N LYS A 34 -30.07 6.51 -17.66
CA LYS A 34 -28.92 6.26 -16.77
C LYS A 34 -29.00 4.92 -16.05
N ALA A 35 -30.20 4.46 -15.69
CA ALA A 35 -30.36 3.13 -15.12
C ALA A 35 -29.98 2.03 -16.13
N THR A 36 -30.39 2.17 -17.40
CA THR A 36 -30.02 1.21 -18.45
C THR A 36 -28.53 1.20 -18.76
N GLU A 37 -27.88 2.38 -18.76
CA GLU A 37 -26.43 2.50 -18.96
C GLU A 37 -25.64 1.77 -17.84
N VAL A 38 -26.09 1.91 -16.59
CA VAL A 38 -25.47 1.22 -15.45
C VAL A 38 -25.63 -0.31 -15.55
N ASP A 39 -26.80 -0.79 -15.98
CA ASP A 39 -27.03 -2.23 -16.14
C ASP A 39 -26.22 -2.83 -17.31
N ASP A 40 -26.03 -2.10 -18.40
CA ASP A 40 -25.18 -2.49 -19.52
C ASP A 40 -23.71 -2.56 -19.08
N LEU A 41 -23.21 -1.55 -18.36
CA LEU A 41 -21.86 -1.56 -17.78
C LEU A 41 -21.66 -2.74 -16.81
N ARG A 42 -22.68 -3.07 -16.02
CA ARG A 42 -22.63 -4.22 -15.09
C ARG A 42 -22.55 -5.55 -15.86
N ARG A 43 -23.27 -5.68 -16.97
CA ARG A 43 -23.16 -6.87 -17.86
C ARG A 43 -21.77 -6.97 -18.50
N ASP A 44 -21.22 -5.86 -18.98
CA ASP A 44 -19.89 -5.84 -19.59
C ASP A 44 -18.78 -6.19 -18.58
N MET A 45 -18.88 -5.68 -17.34
CA MET A 45 -17.98 -6.06 -16.26
C MET A 45 -18.08 -7.55 -15.91
N GLY A 46 -19.29 -8.13 -15.93
CA GLY A 46 -19.49 -9.57 -15.75
C GLY A 46 -18.84 -10.42 -16.86
N ASN A 47 -19.01 -10.01 -18.11
CA ASN A 47 -18.39 -10.65 -19.27
C ASN A 47 -16.85 -10.56 -19.21
N LEU A 48 -16.31 -9.43 -18.74
CA LEU A 48 -14.88 -9.25 -18.56
C LEU A 48 -14.34 -10.19 -17.48
N GLY A 49 -15.06 -10.36 -16.37
CA GLY A 49 -14.71 -11.33 -15.32
C GLY A 49 -14.57 -12.76 -15.87
N GLN A 50 -15.56 -13.22 -16.64
CA GLN A 50 -15.50 -14.57 -17.26
C GLN A 50 -14.32 -14.74 -18.22
N ARG A 51 -13.94 -13.69 -18.95
CA ARG A 51 -12.77 -13.70 -19.84
C ARG A 51 -11.46 -13.77 -19.06
N VAL A 52 -11.38 -13.08 -17.93
CA VAL A 52 -10.22 -13.15 -17.02
C VAL A 52 -10.09 -14.56 -16.45
N ASP A 53 -11.18 -15.15 -15.94
CA ASP A 53 -11.17 -16.51 -15.40
C ASP A 53 -10.74 -17.54 -16.46
N SER A 54 -11.20 -17.38 -17.70
CA SER A 54 -10.79 -18.22 -18.83
C SER A 54 -9.30 -18.07 -19.14
N LEU A 55 -8.77 -16.85 -19.12
CA LEU A 55 -7.34 -16.59 -19.30
C LEU A 55 -6.50 -17.20 -18.18
N GLU A 56 -6.93 -17.08 -16.92
CA GLU A 56 -6.25 -17.69 -15.78
C GLU A 56 -6.18 -19.21 -15.91
N HIS A 57 -7.27 -19.86 -16.32
CA HIS A 57 -7.28 -21.30 -16.59
C HIS A 57 -6.30 -21.69 -17.71
N THR A 58 -6.22 -20.92 -18.80
CA THR A 58 -5.25 -21.19 -19.87
C THR A 58 -3.81 -20.99 -19.41
N HIS A 59 -3.55 -19.97 -18.58
CA HIS A 59 -2.22 -19.67 -18.06
C HIS A 59 -1.77 -20.75 -17.07
N GLU A 60 -2.63 -21.17 -16.14
CA GLU A 60 -2.34 -22.28 -15.24
C GLU A 60 -2.11 -23.61 -15.98
N SER A 61 -2.89 -23.87 -17.04
CA SER A 61 -2.69 -25.05 -17.88
C SER A 61 -1.33 -24.99 -18.58
N GLY A 62 -0.92 -23.80 -19.07
CA GLY A 62 0.40 -23.57 -19.64
C GLY A 62 1.53 -23.79 -18.63
N ILE A 63 1.41 -23.26 -17.42
CA ILE A 63 2.37 -23.48 -16.33
C ILE A 63 2.46 -24.96 -15.97
N ARG A 64 1.32 -25.67 -15.85
CA ARG A 64 1.29 -27.11 -15.57
C ARG A 64 1.95 -27.91 -16.69
N ALA A 65 1.74 -27.54 -17.96
CA ALA A 65 2.40 -28.18 -19.10
C ALA A 65 3.92 -27.96 -19.08
N LEU A 66 4.38 -26.74 -18.79
CA LEU A 66 5.80 -26.42 -18.62
C LEU A 66 6.43 -27.19 -17.45
N ALA A 67 5.74 -27.28 -16.31
CA ALA A 67 6.19 -28.04 -15.14
C ALA A 67 6.30 -29.55 -15.40
N ARG A 68 5.42 -30.12 -16.24
CA ARG A 68 5.54 -31.52 -16.69
C ARG A 68 6.77 -31.71 -17.58
N ARG A 69 7.08 -30.73 -18.44
CA ARG A 69 8.25 -30.78 -19.33
C ARG A 69 9.58 -30.67 -18.57
N THR A 70 9.63 -29.95 -17.45
CA THR A 70 10.84 -29.85 -16.61
C THR A 70 11.03 -31.02 -15.65
N ARG A 71 9.96 -31.74 -15.27
CA ARG A 71 10.04 -32.97 -14.46
C ARG A 71 10.39 -34.22 -15.28
N ALA A 72 10.07 -34.24 -16.57
CA ALA A 72 10.65 -35.21 -17.49
C ALA A 72 12.14 -34.87 -17.60
N GLY A 73 12.97 -35.53 -16.79
CA GLY A 73 14.41 -35.30 -16.73
C GLY A 73 15.02 -35.29 -18.13
N PRO A 74 16.08 -34.50 -18.35
CA PRO A 74 16.68 -34.33 -19.67
C PRO A 74 17.00 -35.72 -20.23
N ASN A 75 16.32 -36.07 -21.33
CA ASN A 75 16.61 -37.28 -22.07
C ASN A 75 18.07 -37.19 -22.51
N ARG A 76 18.92 -38.03 -21.93
CA ARG A 76 20.38 -37.88 -21.86
C ARG A 76 21.10 -38.00 -23.22
N ASN A 77 20.35 -38.04 -24.33
CA ASN A 77 20.85 -38.36 -25.66
C ASN A 77 20.66 -37.24 -26.69
N GLU A 78 20.01 -36.12 -26.36
CA GLU A 78 19.97 -34.96 -27.25
C GLU A 78 21.21 -34.09 -27.03
N LYS A 79 22.18 -34.29 -27.92
CA LYS A 79 23.36 -33.46 -28.12
C LYS A 79 22.91 -32.09 -28.64
N THR A 80 22.27 -31.29 -27.80
CA THR A 80 21.91 -29.90 -28.10
C THR A 80 23.18 -29.10 -28.31
N THR A 81 23.48 -28.81 -29.57
CA THR A 81 24.35 -27.73 -29.98
C THR A 81 23.83 -26.45 -29.34
N HIS A 82 24.53 -25.97 -28.31
CA HIS A 82 24.26 -24.67 -27.69
C HIS A 82 24.29 -23.59 -28.78
N SER A 83 23.12 -23.16 -29.24
CA SER A 83 22.97 -21.88 -29.92
C SER A 83 23.26 -20.79 -28.89
N LYS A 84 24.51 -20.35 -28.86
CA LYS A 84 25.06 -19.32 -27.97
C LYS A 84 24.74 -17.89 -28.43
N HIS A 85 23.91 -17.69 -29.45
CA HIS A 85 23.58 -16.36 -29.96
C HIS A 85 22.18 -15.90 -29.55
N GLY A 86 21.89 -15.96 -28.26
CA GLY A 86 21.11 -14.90 -27.64
C GLY A 86 22.09 -13.80 -27.28
N GLU A 87 22.62 -13.10 -28.29
CA GLU A 87 23.38 -11.87 -28.04
C GLU A 87 22.43 -10.93 -27.32
N MET A 88 22.63 -10.85 -26.01
CA MET A 88 22.06 -9.84 -25.17
C MET A 88 22.61 -8.55 -25.76
N GLU A 89 21.82 -7.88 -26.62
CA GLU A 89 22.10 -6.52 -27.08
C GLU A 89 22.60 -5.76 -25.85
N THR A 90 23.86 -5.33 -25.89
CA THR A 90 24.51 -4.73 -24.74
C THR A 90 23.66 -3.54 -24.30
N THR A 91 23.55 -3.32 -23.00
CA THR A 91 22.73 -2.26 -22.38
C THR A 91 22.92 -0.88 -23.02
N GLN A 92 24.10 -0.66 -23.60
CA GLN A 92 24.48 0.54 -24.36
C GLN A 92 23.56 0.84 -25.56
N THR A 93 23.05 -0.20 -26.24
CA THR A 93 22.18 -0.01 -27.42
C THR A 93 20.74 0.43 -27.06
N TYR A 94 20.30 0.21 -25.81
CA TYR A 94 18.99 0.64 -25.34
C TYR A 94 18.97 2.12 -24.95
N GLU A 95 20.05 2.62 -24.34
CA GLU A 95 20.16 4.02 -23.89
C GLU A 95 20.20 4.99 -25.08
N ASP A 96 20.86 4.62 -26.19
CA ASP A 96 20.99 5.48 -27.37
C ASP A 96 19.68 5.64 -28.19
N ARG A 97 18.79 4.63 -28.16
CA ARG A 97 17.54 4.62 -28.94
C ARG A 97 16.34 5.23 -28.21
N GLU A 98 16.45 5.44 -26.90
CA GLU A 98 15.38 5.96 -26.04
C GLU A 98 15.02 7.44 -26.31
N PRO A 99 15.98 8.40 -26.39
CA PRO A 99 15.64 9.81 -26.58
C PRO A 99 14.93 10.04 -27.92
N GLN A 100 15.44 9.44 -29.00
CA GLN A 100 14.87 9.56 -30.35
C GLN A 100 13.40 9.13 -30.44
N ARG A 101 12.99 8.12 -29.63
CA ARG A 101 11.62 7.62 -29.63
C ARG A 101 10.68 8.43 -28.75
N LYS A 102 11.20 9.06 -27.68
CA LYS A 102 10.42 9.99 -26.84
C LYS A 102 10.12 11.28 -27.59
N ASP A 103 11.11 11.82 -28.29
CA ASP A 103 10.97 13.04 -29.07
C ASP A 103 9.94 12.86 -30.20
N GLY A 104 10.02 11.74 -30.94
CA GLY A 104 9.04 11.43 -31.99
C GLY A 104 7.61 11.23 -31.47
N ALA A 105 7.42 10.68 -30.26
CA ALA A 105 6.08 10.57 -29.66
C ALA A 105 5.54 11.95 -29.24
N ALA A 106 6.38 12.82 -28.71
CA ALA A 106 6.00 14.18 -28.31
C ALA A 106 5.58 15.04 -29.51
N GLU A 107 6.30 14.94 -30.64
CA GLU A 107 5.95 15.62 -31.89
C GLU A 107 4.59 15.14 -32.44
N LEU A 108 4.33 13.83 -32.40
CA LEU A 108 3.03 13.26 -32.80
C LEU A 108 1.88 13.73 -31.89
N GLU A 109 2.14 13.99 -30.61
CA GLU A 109 1.13 14.57 -29.71
C GLU A 109 0.82 16.02 -30.04
N ILE A 110 1.84 16.81 -30.38
CA ILE A 110 1.66 18.22 -30.78
C ILE A 110 0.87 18.27 -32.10
N THR A 111 1.24 17.47 -33.09
CA THR A 111 0.53 17.43 -34.39
C THR A 111 -0.90 16.90 -34.27
N HIS A 112 -1.16 15.94 -33.39
CA HIS A 112 -2.52 15.47 -33.11
C HIS A 112 -3.38 16.55 -32.43
N LYS A 113 -2.80 17.37 -31.55
CA LYS A 113 -3.51 18.50 -30.91
C LYS A 113 -3.89 19.58 -31.93
N THR A 114 -3.06 19.83 -32.94
CA THR A 114 -3.35 20.82 -33.98
C THR A 114 -4.22 20.26 -35.10
N THR A 115 -4.05 18.98 -35.44
CA THR A 115 -4.72 18.31 -36.56
C THR A 115 -5.40 17.04 -36.07
N VAL A 116 -6.72 17.09 -35.89
CA VAL A 116 -7.52 15.93 -35.47
C VAL A 116 -7.71 15.00 -36.67
N SER A 117 -6.72 14.12 -36.91
CA SER A 117 -6.73 13.13 -37.99
C SER A 117 -6.57 11.72 -37.45
N LEU A 118 -7.38 10.79 -37.96
CA LEU A 118 -7.36 9.38 -37.56
C LEU A 118 -6.00 8.72 -37.82
N ALA A 119 -5.34 9.07 -38.93
CA ALA A 119 -4.03 8.52 -39.27
C ALA A 119 -2.95 8.92 -38.25
N ILE A 120 -2.94 10.19 -37.82
CA ILE A 120 -2.01 10.71 -36.82
C ILE A 120 -2.26 10.03 -35.47
N TRP A 121 -3.52 9.85 -35.09
CA TRP A 121 -3.88 9.15 -33.85
C TRP A 121 -3.39 7.69 -33.83
N GLN A 122 -3.53 6.96 -34.94
CA GLN A 122 -3.04 5.59 -35.05
C GLN A 122 -1.52 5.51 -34.92
N GLN A 123 -0.79 6.43 -35.56
CA GLN A 123 0.67 6.53 -35.45
C GLN A 123 1.10 6.85 -34.01
N LEU A 124 0.43 7.80 -33.36
CA LEU A 124 0.67 8.14 -31.96
C LEU A 124 0.44 6.93 -31.03
N ASN A 125 -0.64 6.18 -31.24
CA ASN A 125 -0.92 5.00 -30.43
C ASN A 125 0.12 3.88 -30.66
N ALA A 126 0.57 3.70 -31.90
CA ALA A 126 1.66 2.77 -32.22
C ALA A 126 2.97 3.18 -31.52
N ALA A 127 3.35 4.46 -31.59
CA ALA A 127 4.53 4.99 -30.90
C ALA A 127 4.44 4.80 -29.37
N ARG A 128 3.28 5.09 -28.76
CA ARG A 128 3.03 4.86 -27.34
C ARG A 128 3.14 3.39 -26.94
N LYS A 129 2.62 2.47 -27.76
CA LYS A 129 2.77 1.03 -27.51
C LYS A 129 4.23 0.59 -27.54
N LEU A 130 5.01 1.09 -28.50
CA LEU A 130 6.45 0.82 -28.57
C LEU A 130 7.19 1.37 -27.35
N LEU A 131 6.87 2.59 -26.91
CA LEU A 131 7.47 3.18 -25.72
C LEU A 131 7.19 2.33 -24.47
N ARG A 132 5.93 1.93 -24.27
CA ARG A 132 5.54 1.03 -23.16
C ARG A 132 6.27 -0.31 -23.20
N ALA A 133 6.49 -0.88 -24.39
CA ALA A 133 7.23 -2.13 -24.53
C ALA A 133 8.70 -1.97 -24.12
N LEU A 134 9.33 -0.84 -24.44
CA LEU A 134 10.69 -0.53 -23.98
C LEU A 134 10.75 -0.32 -22.47
N ASP A 135 9.80 0.43 -21.91
CA ASP A 135 9.71 0.66 -20.47
C ASP A 135 9.53 -0.67 -19.71
N MET A 136 8.71 -1.57 -20.25
CA MET A 136 8.52 -2.92 -19.70
C MET A 136 9.81 -3.73 -19.76
N GLY A 137 10.51 -3.74 -20.90
CA GLY A 137 11.81 -4.41 -21.03
C GLY A 137 12.86 -3.86 -20.05
N ARG A 138 12.87 -2.55 -19.82
CA ARG A 138 13.74 -1.90 -18.82
C ARG A 138 13.37 -2.32 -17.40
N ALA A 139 12.09 -2.35 -17.07
CA ALA A 139 11.61 -2.80 -15.77
C ALA A 139 11.97 -4.27 -15.52
N GLU A 140 11.80 -5.14 -16.52
CA GLU A 140 12.19 -6.55 -16.47
C GLU A 140 13.70 -6.71 -16.28
N TYR A 141 14.51 -5.96 -17.02
CA TYR A 141 15.96 -5.98 -16.91
C TYR A 141 16.45 -5.48 -15.55
N ALA A 142 15.89 -4.37 -15.05
CA ALA A 142 16.20 -3.86 -13.72
C ALA A 142 15.81 -4.87 -12.63
N LEU A 143 14.66 -5.52 -12.78
CA LEU A 143 14.21 -6.57 -11.88
C LEU A 143 15.13 -7.79 -11.94
N LEU A 144 15.61 -8.19 -13.12
CA LEU A 144 16.60 -9.25 -13.28
C LEU A 144 17.92 -8.90 -12.61
N GLN A 145 18.43 -7.66 -12.79
CA GLN A 145 19.64 -7.20 -12.11
C GLN A 145 19.48 -7.21 -10.59
N THR A 146 18.36 -6.70 -10.08
CA THR A 146 18.07 -6.70 -8.64
C THR A 146 18.03 -8.13 -8.11
N LYS A 147 17.34 -9.04 -8.80
CA LYS A 147 17.35 -10.47 -8.47
C LYS A 147 18.78 -11.02 -8.46
N GLN A 148 19.58 -10.77 -9.50
CA GLN A 148 20.96 -11.25 -9.57
C GLN A 148 21.81 -10.72 -8.42
N LYS A 149 21.70 -9.43 -8.09
CA LYS A 149 22.41 -8.79 -6.97
C LYS A 149 22.01 -9.40 -5.63
N CYS A 150 20.70 -9.58 -5.39
CA CYS A 150 20.19 -10.14 -4.14
C CYS A 150 20.43 -11.65 -3.99
N TYR A 151 20.59 -12.40 -5.10
CA TYR A 151 20.65 -13.87 -5.08
C TYR A 151 22.04 -14.48 -5.29
N ARG A 152 23.10 -13.68 -5.51
CA ARG A 152 24.47 -14.20 -5.67
C ARG A 152 25.00 -14.98 -4.45
N GLY A 153 24.47 -14.73 -3.24
CA GLY A 153 24.98 -15.29 -1.98
C GLY A 153 24.27 -16.52 -1.40
N GLY A 154 23.36 -17.18 -2.13
CA GLY A 154 22.72 -18.45 -1.70
C GLY A 154 21.63 -18.33 -0.62
N ASN A 155 21.76 -17.43 0.37
CA ASN A 155 20.73 -17.19 1.39
C ASN A 155 19.77 -16.05 0.98
N LYS A 156 18.74 -16.41 0.21
CA LYS A 156 17.81 -15.47 -0.45
C LYS A 156 17.03 -14.58 0.53
N ALA A 157 16.54 -15.14 1.63
CA ALA A 157 15.69 -14.42 2.56
C ALA A 157 16.51 -13.55 3.51
N GLY A 158 17.63 -14.07 4.03
CA GLY A 158 18.48 -13.35 4.98
C GLY A 158 19.14 -12.11 4.36
N HIS A 159 19.68 -12.21 3.14
CA HIS A 159 20.32 -11.07 2.49
C HIS A 159 19.31 -9.98 2.10
N LEU A 160 18.12 -10.38 1.61
CA LEU A 160 17.06 -9.41 1.29
C LEU A 160 16.61 -8.67 2.55
N LEU A 161 16.39 -9.39 3.66
CA LEU A 161 16.03 -8.79 4.94
C LEU A 161 17.12 -7.83 5.44
N ALA A 162 18.39 -8.26 5.40
CA ALA A 162 19.50 -7.40 5.81
C ALA A 162 19.66 -6.14 4.92
N GLN A 163 19.33 -6.23 3.63
CA GLN A 163 19.32 -5.08 2.73
C GLN A 163 18.15 -4.14 3.05
N LEU A 164 16.95 -4.68 3.29
CA LEU A 164 15.78 -3.90 3.69
C LEU A 164 16.01 -3.18 5.02
N LEU A 165 16.54 -3.88 6.03
CA LEU A 165 16.88 -3.29 7.33
C LEU A 165 17.92 -2.17 7.19
N ARG A 166 18.95 -2.36 6.36
CA ARG A 166 19.94 -1.30 6.07
C ARG A 166 19.30 -0.10 5.37
N SER A 167 18.47 -0.33 4.34
CA SER A 167 17.78 0.77 3.65
C SER A 167 16.82 1.52 4.56
N GLN A 168 16.13 0.81 5.46
CA GLN A 168 15.24 1.40 6.44
C GLN A 168 16.04 2.21 7.47
N ALA A 169 17.15 1.67 7.98
CA ALA A 169 18.03 2.40 8.89
C ALA A 169 18.61 3.66 8.26
N ILE A 170 19.00 3.62 6.98
CA ILE A 170 19.49 4.80 6.24
C ILE A 170 18.35 5.81 6.04
N ALA A 171 17.15 5.36 5.66
CA ALA A 171 16.00 6.25 5.43
C ALA A 171 15.44 6.88 6.73
N GLN A 172 15.59 6.18 7.86
CA GLN A 172 15.23 6.69 9.19
C GLN A 172 16.35 7.53 9.80
N GLY A 173 17.58 7.40 9.31
CA GLY A 173 18.71 8.22 9.70
C GLY A 173 18.52 9.63 9.17
N VAL A 174 18.56 10.61 10.07
CA VAL A 174 18.68 12.01 9.68
C VAL A 174 20.10 12.19 9.15
N THR A 175 20.30 12.28 7.84
CA THR A 175 21.65 12.42 7.27
C THR A 175 22.15 13.86 7.26
N GLU A 176 21.21 14.81 7.28
CA GLU A 176 21.50 16.23 7.14
C GLU A 176 20.54 17.06 8.01
N LEU A 177 21.07 18.11 8.64
CA LEU A 177 20.29 19.12 9.36
C LEU A 177 20.54 20.48 8.72
N GLN A 178 19.46 21.23 8.48
CA GLN A 178 19.54 22.64 8.13
C GLN A 178 19.46 23.49 9.38
N LEU A 179 20.46 24.34 9.61
CA LEU A 179 20.43 25.33 10.68
C LEU A 179 19.66 26.58 10.24
N SER A 180 19.32 27.42 11.22
CA SER A 180 18.59 28.68 11.02
C SER A 180 19.36 29.70 10.17
N ASP A 181 20.69 29.58 10.08
CA ASP A 181 21.54 30.41 9.22
C ASP A 181 21.57 29.94 7.75
N GLY A 182 20.87 28.85 7.42
CA GLY A 182 20.82 28.25 6.09
C GLY A 182 21.97 27.30 5.76
N THR A 183 22.88 27.05 6.71
CA THR A 183 23.94 26.04 6.53
C THR A 183 23.37 24.62 6.68
N THR A 184 23.94 23.66 5.95
CA THR A 184 23.57 22.25 6.04
C THR A 184 24.70 21.47 6.68
N LEU A 185 24.47 20.91 7.87
CA LEU A 185 25.41 20.04 8.56
C LEU A 185 25.12 18.58 8.18
N GLN A 186 26.15 17.87 7.72
CA GLN A 186 26.09 16.40 7.61
C GLN A 186 26.27 15.79 8.99
N LEU A 187 25.57 14.67 9.24
CA LEU A 187 25.45 14.08 10.57
C LEU A 187 26.75 13.33 11.01
N ASP A 188 27.80 14.09 11.30
CA ASP A 188 29.05 13.64 11.92
C ASP A 188 29.07 13.99 13.43
N GLU A 189 30.16 13.71 14.16
CA GLU A 189 30.33 14.00 15.60
C GLU A 189 29.97 15.46 15.98
N GLN A 190 30.05 16.40 15.03
CA GLN A 190 29.67 17.80 15.20
C GLN A 190 28.18 18.01 15.51
N THR A 191 27.30 17.13 15.03
CA THR A 191 25.86 17.30 15.28
C THR A 191 25.49 17.03 16.74
N ALA A 192 26.17 16.09 17.38
CA ALA A 192 25.96 15.80 18.79
C ALA A 192 26.34 17.01 19.66
N VAL A 193 27.40 17.74 19.28
CA VAL A 193 27.81 18.98 19.94
C VAL A 193 26.77 20.06 19.73
N GLU A 194 26.30 20.29 18.51
CA GLU A 194 25.28 21.31 18.25
C GLU A 194 23.94 21.03 18.94
N PHE A 195 23.51 19.76 19.00
CA PHE A 195 22.34 19.41 19.80
C PHE A 195 22.59 19.65 21.29
N ALA A 196 23.77 19.28 21.80
CA ALA A 196 24.12 19.51 23.19
C ALA A 196 24.12 21.00 23.52
N ASP A 197 24.71 21.84 22.66
CA ASP A 197 24.77 23.29 22.82
C ASP A 197 23.38 23.91 22.71
N PHE A 198 22.56 23.49 21.75
CA PHE A 198 21.18 23.93 21.61
C PHE A 198 20.34 23.62 22.85
N TYR A 199 20.35 22.37 23.33
CA TYR A 199 19.58 22.01 24.53
C TYR A 199 20.17 22.66 25.78
N THR A 200 21.50 22.80 25.86
CA THR A 200 22.13 23.52 26.96
C THR A 200 21.64 24.95 26.96
N ALA A 201 21.68 25.68 25.85
CA ALA A 201 21.14 27.03 25.73
C ALA A 201 19.64 27.08 26.12
N LEU A 202 18.83 26.18 25.56
CA LEU A 202 17.39 26.09 25.81
C LEU A 202 17.05 25.89 27.30
N TYR A 203 17.89 25.18 28.05
CA TYR A 203 17.68 24.91 29.48
C TYR A 203 18.56 25.75 30.42
N SER A 204 19.53 26.50 29.89
CA SER A 204 20.40 27.40 30.68
C SER A 204 19.97 28.86 30.62
N GLU A 205 19.11 29.23 29.67
CA GLU A 205 18.35 30.48 29.77
C GLU A 205 17.49 30.43 31.05
N GLU A 206 17.94 31.22 32.02
CA GLU A 206 17.45 31.34 33.40
C GLU A 206 15.93 31.48 33.50
N GLU A 207 15.39 30.80 34.51
CA GLU A 207 14.06 30.97 35.13
C GLU A 207 13.11 31.86 34.32
N ILE A 208 12.33 31.24 33.44
CA ILE A 208 11.12 31.87 32.94
C ILE A 208 10.29 32.22 34.19
N ALA A 209 10.29 33.49 34.59
CA ALA A 209 9.53 33.96 35.73
C ALA A 209 8.10 33.46 35.57
N GLY A 210 7.56 32.69 36.53
CA GLY A 210 6.32 31.92 36.34
C GLY A 210 5.14 32.73 35.76
N ALA A 211 5.10 34.04 35.99
CA ALA A 211 4.14 34.97 35.41
C ALA A 211 4.17 35.06 33.85
N SER A 212 5.31 34.79 33.23
CA SER A 212 5.50 34.72 31.78
C SER A 212 4.86 33.47 31.16
N ILE A 213 4.88 32.34 31.87
CA ILE A 213 4.32 31.09 31.36
C ILE A 213 2.80 31.16 31.35
N GLU A 214 2.17 31.65 32.42
CA GLU A 214 0.71 31.82 32.45
C GLU A 214 0.26 32.81 31.37
N ALA A 215 0.94 33.95 31.22
CA ALA A 215 0.65 34.91 30.15
C ALA A 215 0.85 34.33 28.74
N PHE A 216 1.86 33.48 28.54
CA PHE A 216 2.07 32.76 27.28
C PHE A 216 0.98 31.72 27.02
N LEU A 217 0.62 30.91 28.03
CA LEU A 217 -0.44 29.91 27.92
C LEU A 217 -1.82 30.55 27.70
N ASP A 218 -2.06 31.74 28.25
CA ASP A 218 -3.27 32.52 27.99
C ASP A 218 -3.25 33.17 26.59
N ALA A 219 -2.07 33.55 26.09
CA ALA A 219 -1.91 34.13 24.76
C ALA A 219 -1.99 33.10 23.63
N VAL A 220 -1.47 31.89 23.86
CA VAL A 220 -1.73 30.75 22.98
C VAL A 220 -3.19 30.40 23.16
N LEU A 221 -3.99 30.56 22.10
CA LEU A 221 -5.40 30.18 22.06
C LEU A 221 -5.55 28.65 22.13
N LEU A 222 -5.09 28.03 23.22
CA LEU A 222 -5.36 26.65 23.55
C LEU A 222 -6.87 26.57 23.72
N SER A 223 -7.53 25.87 22.80
CA SER A 223 -8.95 25.61 22.88
C SER A 223 -9.23 24.94 24.23
N SER A 224 -9.83 25.71 25.15
CA SER A 224 -10.19 25.22 26.47
C SER A 224 -11.06 23.97 26.30
N ILE A 225 -10.61 22.86 26.88
CA ILE A 225 -11.33 21.60 26.81
C ILE A 225 -12.70 21.84 27.46
N SER A 226 -13.77 21.47 26.75
CA SER A 226 -15.12 21.65 27.31
C SER A 226 -15.21 20.95 28.68
N PRO A 227 -15.93 21.52 29.66
CA PRO A 227 -16.03 20.92 30.99
C PRO A 227 -16.62 19.50 30.95
N VAL A 228 -17.38 19.17 29.90
CA VAL A 228 -17.90 17.82 29.64
C VAL A 228 -16.77 16.88 29.22
N SER A 229 -15.90 17.33 28.32
CA SER A 229 -14.73 16.57 27.87
C SER A 229 -13.71 16.36 29.00
N ALA A 230 -13.47 17.38 29.83
CA ALA A 230 -12.60 17.27 31.00
C ALA A 230 -13.11 16.19 31.98
N ARG A 231 -14.41 16.23 32.31
CA ARG A 231 -15.06 15.18 33.12
C ARG A 231 -15.06 13.80 32.47
N CYS A 232 -14.94 13.69 31.15
CA CYS A 232 -14.79 12.42 30.47
C CYS A 232 -13.35 11.90 30.52
N LEU A 233 -12.36 12.79 30.51
CA LEU A 233 -10.94 12.43 30.67
C LEU A 233 -10.61 12.01 32.12
N ASP A 234 -11.32 12.56 33.10
CA ASP A 234 -11.16 12.21 34.52
C ASP A 234 -11.81 10.87 34.91
N LYS A 235 -12.55 10.21 34.00
CA LYS A 235 -13.17 8.91 34.28
C LYS A 235 -12.12 7.81 34.20
N ASP A 236 -12.30 6.78 35.04
CA ASP A 236 -11.50 5.56 34.97
C ASP A 236 -11.58 4.92 33.58
N ILE A 237 -10.42 4.50 33.06
CA ILE A 237 -10.32 3.84 31.76
C ILE A 237 -11.14 2.55 31.79
N THR A 238 -12.12 2.46 30.90
CA THR A 238 -13.00 1.30 30.83
C THR A 238 -12.37 0.17 29.99
N PRO A 239 -12.66 -1.11 30.29
CA PRO A 239 -12.16 -2.22 29.48
C PRO A 239 -12.67 -2.17 28.02
N ALA A 240 -13.83 -1.54 27.79
CA ALA A 240 -14.39 -1.33 26.45
C ALA A 240 -13.53 -0.38 25.60
N GLU A 241 -13.05 0.72 26.20
CA GLU A 241 -12.13 1.65 25.53
C GLU A 241 -10.80 0.98 25.19
N VAL A 242 -10.26 0.17 26.10
CA VAL A 242 -9.05 -0.60 25.85
C VAL A 242 -9.25 -1.56 24.67
N LEU A 243 -10.38 -2.28 24.62
CA LEU A 243 -10.70 -3.18 23.51
C LEU A 243 -10.87 -2.42 22.18
N MET A 244 -11.57 -1.28 22.19
CA MET A 244 -11.69 -0.45 20.99
C MET A 244 -10.34 0.07 20.52
N THR A 245 -9.48 0.46 21.46
CA THR A 245 -8.13 0.94 21.15
C THR A 245 -7.29 -0.19 20.57
N ILE A 246 -7.35 -1.41 21.11
CA ILE A 246 -6.69 -2.60 20.53
C ILE A 246 -7.24 -2.92 19.14
N GLN A 247 -8.54 -2.79 18.91
CA GLN A 247 -9.14 -3.01 17.59
C GLN A 247 -8.71 -1.97 16.56
N ARG A 248 -8.53 -0.70 16.98
CA ARG A 248 -8.01 0.38 16.12
C ARG A 248 -6.51 0.30 15.91
N LEU A 249 -5.77 -0.09 16.95
CA LEU A 249 -4.33 -0.32 16.92
C LEU A 249 -3.96 -1.62 16.24
N LYS A 250 -4.94 -2.50 15.93
CA LYS A 250 -4.71 -3.67 15.11
C LYS A 250 -4.12 -3.14 13.81
N PRO A 251 -2.79 -3.27 13.60
CA PRO A 251 -2.17 -2.67 12.44
C PRO A 251 -2.85 -3.29 11.24
N ASP A 252 -2.90 -2.57 10.13
CA ASP A 252 -3.33 -3.10 8.85
C ASP A 252 -2.44 -4.32 8.52
N PHE A 253 -2.78 -5.48 9.07
CA PHE A 253 -2.11 -6.76 8.87
C PHE A 253 -2.23 -7.19 7.41
N ARG A 254 -3.06 -6.47 6.64
CA ARG A 254 -3.12 -6.52 5.18
C ARG A 254 -1.82 -6.07 4.52
N LEU A 255 -1.02 -5.17 5.12
CA LEU A 255 0.27 -4.75 4.57
C LEU A 255 1.38 -5.81 4.78
N HIS A 256 1.25 -6.69 5.77
CA HIS A 256 2.16 -7.84 5.93
C HIS A 256 1.69 -9.12 5.21
N ARG A 257 0.50 -9.12 4.58
CA ARG A 257 -0.03 -10.26 3.82
C ARG A 257 0.43 -10.32 2.35
N ARG A 258 1.63 -9.82 2.06
CA ARG A 258 2.39 -10.16 0.83
C ARG A 258 3.57 -11.09 1.11
N VAL A 259 3.59 -11.78 2.25
CA VAL A 259 4.50 -12.92 2.43
C VAL A 259 3.90 -14.13 1.73
N ALA A 260 4.71 -14.75 0.88
CA ALA A 260 4.35 -15.78 -0.09
C ALA A 260 3.45 -16.91 0.48
N PRO A 261 2.53 -17.47 -0.32
CA PRO A 261 1.58 -18.51 0.08
C PRO A 261 2.21 -19.91 0.31
N GLY A 262 3.38 -19.99 0.94
CA GLY A 262 4.09 -21.25 1.23
C GLY A 262 4.69 -21.37 2.62
N LEU A 263 4.39 -20.43 3.53
CA LEU A 263 4.93 -20.39 4.89
C LEU A 263 3.82 -20.32 5.95
N GLN A 264 2.72 -21.07 5.75
CA GLN A 264 1.58 -21.10 6.69
C GLN A 264 1.60 -22.29 7.66
N ASP A 265 2.48 -23.27 7.49
CA ASP A 265 2.41 -24.52 8.27
C ASP A 265 3.36 -24.59 9.48
N SER A 266 4.18 -23.57 9.74
CA SER A 266 4.99 -23.53 10.96
C SER A 266 4.29 -22.77 12.08
N VAL A 267 3.51 -23.54 12.84
CA VAL A 267 3.14 -23.38 14.26
C VAL A 267 4.06 -22.38 14.99
N GLY A 268 3.57 -21.19 15.37
CA GLY A 268 4.37 -20.29 16.20
C GLY A 268 3.83 -18.89 16.50
N LEU A 269 2.93 -18.31 15.69
CA LEU A 269 2.47 -16.93 15.95
C LEU A 269 1.18 -16.81 16.78
N TRP A 270 0.47 -17.91 17.00
CA TRP A 270 -0.75 -17.89 17.83
C TRP A 270 -0.44 -17.94 19.33
N THR A 271 0.78 -18.29 19.72
CA THR A 271 1.18 -18.44 21.14
C THR A 271 1.50 -17.10 21.80
N THR A 272 1.99 -16.11 21.06
CA THR A 272 2.37 -14.80 21.63
C THR A 272 1.16 -13.94 21.98
N TRP A 273 0.10 -13.98 21.17
CA TRP A 273 -1.16 -13.30 21.48
C TRP A 273 -1.94 -14.00 22.61
N ASP A 274 -1.93 -15.34 22.65
CA ASP A 274 -2.55 -16.08 23.75
C ASP A 274 -1.82 -15.81 25.08
N MET A 275 -0.49 -15.70 25.06
CA MET A 275 0.29 -15.32 26.25
C MET A 275 0.03 -13.89 26.71
N LEU A 276 -0.11 -12.92 25.80
CA LEU A 276 -0.42 -11.53 26.15
C LEU A 276 -1.81 -11.41 26.79
N ILE A 277 -2.81 -12.10 26.23
CA ILE A 277 -4.18 -12.13 26.75
C ILE A 277 -4.22 -12.81 28.13
N ARG A 278 -3.50 -13.93 28.32
CA ARG A 278 -3.37 -14.59 29.62
C ARG A 278 -2.67 -13.71 30.65
N TYR A 279 -1.63 -12.97 30.26
CA TYR A 279 -0.92 -12.07 31.17
C TYR A 279 -1.81 -10.92 31.66
N ILE A 280 -2.62 -10.34 30.76
CA ILE A 280 -3.57 -9.27 31.11
C ILE A 280 -4.71 -9.81 32.00
N LEU A 281 -5.20 -11.03 31.74
CA LEU A 281 -6.22 -11.68 32.57
C LEU A 281 -5.72 -12.07 33.96
N ILE A 282 -4.47 -12.53 34.08
CA ILE A 282 -3.86 -12.87 35.38
C ILE A 282 -3.64 -11.60 36.23
N ARG A 283 -3.25 -10.49 35.61
CA ARG A 283 -2.93 -9.24 36.32
C ARG A 283 -4.17 -8.44 36.74
N SER A 284 -5.33 -8.68 36.11
CA SER A 284 -6.59 -7.99 36.42
C SER A 284 -7.35 -8.60 37.61
N GLY A 285 -6.80 -9.60 38.30
CA GLY A 285 -7.34 -10.10 39.57
C GLY A 285 -8.73 -10.76 39.50
N SER A 286 -9.25 -11.03 38.30
CA SER A 286 -10.51 -11.78 38.14
C SER A 286 -10.28 -13.25 38.42
N SER A 287 -10.76 -13.72 39.57
CA SER A 287 -10.79 -15.14 39.93
C SER A 287 -11.81 -15.89 39.06
N VAL A 288 -11.44 -16.24 37.84
CA VAL A 288 -12.24 -17.15 37.02
C VAL A 288 -11.89 -18.59 37.42
N GLY A 289 -12.91 -19.31 37.89
CA GLY A 289 -12.79 -20.69 38.38
C GLY A 289 -12.07 -21.62 37.40
N SER A 290 -11.33 -22.57 37.98
CA SER A 290 -10.48 -23.55 37.30
C SER A 290 -11.13 -24.17 36.05
N ILE A 291 -10.68 -23.75 34.87
CA ILE A 291 -10.91 -24.48 33.63
C ILE A 291 -9.82 -25.55 33.52
N LYS A 292 -10.19 -26.80 33.81
CA LYS A 292 -9.33 -27.97 33.66
C LYS A 292 -9.32 -28.40 32.19
N LEU A 293 -8.31 -27.97 31.43
CA LEU A 293 -8.09 -28.45 30.05
C LEU A 293 -7.19 -29.70 30.09
N THR A 294 -7.78 -30.87 29.92
CA THR A 294 -7.04 -32.12 29.67
C THR A 294 -6.60 -32.18 28.21
N PHE A 295 -5.29 -32.11 27.98
CA PHE A 295 -4.68 -32.37 26.68
C PHE A 295 -4.59 -33.89 26.44
N VAL A 296 -5.31 -34.38 25.42
CA VAL A 296 -5.10 -35.73 24.88
C VAL A 296 -4.07 -35.61 23.75
N SER A 297 -2.83 -35.99 24.07
CA SER A 297 -1.74 -36.11 23.10
C SER A 297 -1.81 -37.49 22.44
N HIS A 298 -2.25 -37.56 21.18
CA HIS A 298 -2.01 -38.73 20.33
C HIS A 298 -0.62 -38.63 19.72
N CYS A 299 0.37 -39.24 20.37
CA CYS A 299 1.67 -39.50 19.76
C CYS A 299 1.56 -40.76 18.89
N GLY A 300 1.45 -40.57 17.58
CA GLY A 300 1.69 -41.63 16.60
C GLY A 300 3.17 -42.01 16.62
N GLY A 301 3.44 -43.28 16.93
CA GLY A 301 4.79 -43.84 17.04
C GLY A 301 5.52 -43.90 15.70
N GLY A 302 6.77 -43.46 15.72
CA GLY A 302 7.77 -43.73 14.69
C GLY A 302 9.08 -44.10 15.39
N ASN A 303 9.39 -45.38 15.38
CA ASN A 303 10.62 -45.96 15.93
C ASN A 303 11.86 -45.41 15.20
N PHE A 304 12.83 -44.90 15.96
CA PHE A 304 14.24 -44.94 15.57
C PHE A 304 15.12 -45.05 16.84
N CYS A 305 15.50 -46.29 17.18
CA CYS A 305 16.74 -46.60 17.90
C CYS A 305 17.91 -46.14 17.00
N SER A 306 19.11 -45.77 17.42
CA SER A 306 19.99 -46.04 18.56
C SER A 306 21.11 -44.99 18.44
N GLY A 307 21.60 -44.33 19.48
CA GLY A 307 22.52 -44.90 20.45
C GLY A 307 23.78 -44.03 20.49
N GLY A 308 24.28 -43.71 21.69
CA GLY A 308 25.51 -42.94 21.86
C GLY A 308 25.60 -42.21 23.19
N CYS A 309 25.65 -42.97 24.29
CA CYS A 309 26.18 -42.49 25.56
C CYS A 309 27.68 -42.25 25.44
N LEU A 310 28.17 -41.14 25.98
CA LEU A 310 29.52 -41.02 26.51
C LEU A 310 29.50 -39.94 27.59
N ASP A 311 29.50 -40.40 28.84
CA ASP A 311 29.78 -39.61 30.03
C ASP A 311 31.29 -39.36 30.15
N ALA A 312 31.66 -38.12 30.49
CA ALA A 312 32.53 -37.75 31.61
C ALA A 312 32.59 -36.21 31.70
#